data_AF-A0A101A788-F1
#
_entry.id   AF-A0A101A788-F1
#
_cell.length_a   1.000
_cell.length_b   1.000
_cell.length_c   1.000
_cell.angle_alpha   90.00
_cell.angle_beta   90.00
_cell.angle_gamma   90.00
#
_symmetry.space_group_name_H-M   'P 1'
#
loop_
_entity.id
_entity.type
_entity.pdbx_description
1 polymer ?
#
loop_
_entity_poly.entity_id
_entity_poly.type
_entity_poly.pdbx_seq_one_letter_code
_entity_poly.pdbx_strand_id
1 'polypeptide(L)'
;MQLSIKFVGATSTAFAVAALATAPLVAAAPEDAFLDALEQQGVTWEGATPANMIAAGEGVCQDWSNGATFAQEVASLEPHLGTEDAAFLIGAATAAFCPQYESKLN
;
A
#
# COMPACT_ATOMS: atom_id res chain seq x y z
N MET A 1 -6.90 -54.98 -11.63
CA MET A 1 -5.67 -54.72 -12.40
C MET A 1 -4.66 -54.12 -11.43
N GLN A 2 -3.76 -54.94 -10.90
CA GLN A 2 -2.77 -54.52 -9.91
C GLN A 2 -1.55 -53.98 -10.65
N LEU A 3 -1.22 -52.71 -10.48
CA LEU A 3 -0.03 -52.11 -11.09
C LEU A 3 1.04 -51.93 -10.01
N SER A 4 1.98 -52.87 -10.00
CA SER A 4 3.13 -52.93 -9.10
C SER A 4 4.12 -51.81 -9.43
N ILE A 5 4.21 -50.79 -8.57
CA ILE A 5 5.23 -49.74 -8.67
C ILE A 5 6.51 -50.26 -8.00
N LYS A 6 7.50 -50.62 -8.82
CA LYS A 6 8.85 -50.95 -8.36
C LYS A 6 9.56 -49.66 -7.92
N PHE A 7 9.91 -49.59 -6.64
CA PHE A 7 10.86 -48.61 -6.10
C PHE A 7 12.25 -48.88 -6.69
N VAL A 8 12.79 -47.91 -7.44
CA VAL A 8 14.21 -47.77 -7.73
C VAL A 8 14.58 -46.34 -7.35
N GLY A 9 15.43 -46.21 -6.35
CA GLY A 9 15.94 -44.92 -5.90
C GLY A 9 16.99 -44.36 -6.85
N ALA A 10 17.03 -43.03 -6.95
CA ALA A 10 18.23 -42.25 -7.26
C ALA A 10 17.95 -40.78 -6.92
N THR A 11 18.73 -40.28 -5.96
CA THR A 11 19.22 -38.89 -5.82
C THR A 11 18.56 -37.81 -6.66
N SER A 12 17.82 -36.92 -5.99
CA SER A 12 17.78 -35.47 -6.23
C SER A 12 16.90 -34.86 -5.12
N THR A 13 17.49 -34.12 -4.18
CA THR A 13 16.72 -33.20 -3.33
C THR A 13 16.21 -32.08 -4.23
N ALA A 14 15.09 -32.35 -4.91
CA ALA A 14 14.28 -31.33 -5.54
C ALA A 14 13.71 -30.47 -4.41
N PHE A 15 14.10 -29.20 -4.36
CA PHE A 15 13.39 -28.21 -3.58
C PHE A 15 11.92 -28.29 -3.98
N ALA A 16 11.07 -28.72 -3.05
CA ALA A 16 9.64 -28.70 -3.23
C ALA A 16 9.23 -27.24 -3.35
N VAL A 17 8.99 -26.79 -4.59
CA VAL A 17 8.23 -25.57 -4.83
C VAL A 17 6.84 -25.86 -4.30
N ALA A 18 6.56 -25.40 -3.09
CA ALA A 18 5.20 -25.32 -2.60
C ALA A 18 4.46 -24.44 -3.61
N ALA A 19 3.65 -25.08 -4.47
CA ALA A 19 2.65 -24.40 -5.24
C ALA A 19 1.69 -23.78 -4.23
N LEU A 20 1.97 -22.54 -3.82
CA LEU A 20 1.01 -21.71 -3.12
C LEU A 20 -0.16 -21.61 -4.09
N ALA A 21 -1.26 -22.26 -3.73
CA ALA A 21 -2.53 -22.09 -4.40
C ALA A 21 -2.75 -20.58 -4.50
N THR A 22 -2.67 -20.05 -5.73
CA THR A 22 -3.04 -18.68 -6.03
C THR A 22 -4.56 -18.60 -5.88
N ALA A 23 -5.03 -18.49 -4.64
CA ALA A 23 -6.29 -17.82 -4.40
C ALA A 23 -6.13 -16.43 -5.02
N PRO A 24 -7.08 -15.96 -5.86
CA PRO A 24 -7.05 -14.57 -6.26
C PRO A 24 -7.24 -13.78 -4.96
N LEU A 25 -6.16 -13.20 -4.43
CA LEU A 25 -6.34 -11.98 -3.65
C LEU A 25 -6.93 -11.02 -4.67
N VAL A 26 -8.23 -10.78 -4.57
CA VAL A 26 -8.81 -9.53 -5.06
C VAL A 26 -8.12 -8.46 -4.23
N ALA A 27 -6.93 -8.04 -4.66
CA ALA A 27 -6.28 -6.88 -4.10
C ALA A 27 -7.18 -5.71 -4.50
N ALA A 28 -7.69 -4.99 -3.51
CA ALA A 28 -8.34 -3.72 -3.75
C ALA A 28 -7.40 -2.83 -4.56
N ALA A 29 -7.95 -2.00 -5.46
CA ALA A 29 -7.12 -1.02 -6.13
C ALA A 29 -6.45 -0.13 -5.05
N PRO A 30 -5.19 0.29 -5.22
CA PRO A 30 -4.51 1.15 -4.25
C PRO A 30 -5.34 2.38 -3.86
N GLU A 31 -6.09 2.94 -4.82
CA GLU A 31 -7.00 4.05 -4.65
C GLU A 31 -8.14 3.71 -3.69
N ASP A 32 -8.75 2.53 -3.84
CA ASP A 32 -9.83 2.07 -2.96
C ASP A 32 -9.28 1.85 -1.55
N ALA A 33 -8.12 1.21 -1.41
CA ALA A 33 -7.50 0.97 -0.10
C ALA A 33 -7.13 2.28 0.62
N PHE A 34 -6.67 3.28 -0.13
CA PHE A 34 -6.37 4.61 0.39
C PHE A 34 -7.65 5.32 0.84
N LEU A 35 -8.69 5.37 0.00
CA LEU A 35 -9.97 5.99 0.33
C LEU A 35 -10.65 5.32 1.53
N ASP A 36 -10.66 3.99 1.56
CA ASP A 36 -11.20 3.21 2.67
C ASP A 36 -10.46 3.52 3.98
N ALA A 37 -9.14 3.72 3.94
CA ALA A 37 -8.36 4.09 5.12
C ALA A 37 -8.71 5.49 5.61
N LEU A 38 -8.84 6.47 4.70
CA LEU A 38 -9.28 7.83 5.06
C LEU A 38 -10.69 7.82 5.66
N GLU A 39 -11.62 7.08 5.07
CA GLU A 39 -12.99 6.95 5.56
C GLU A 39 -13.03 6.35 6.98
N GLN A 40 -12.30 5.25 7.20
CA GLN A 40 -12.24 4.60 8.51
C GLN A 40 -11.66 5.50 9.61
N GLN A 41 -10.71 6.36 9.27
CA GLN A 41 -10.13 7.33 10.20
C GLN A 41 -10.97 8.62 10.32
N GLY A 42 -11.89 8.87 9.39
CA GLY A 42 -12.68 10.10 9.34
C GLY A 42 -11.92 11.30 8.77
N VAL A 43 -10.85 11.07 8.00
CA VAL A 43 -10.06 12.12 7.36
C VAL A 43 -10.79 12.68 6.15
N THR A 44 -11.15 13.96 6.20
CA THR A 44 -11.82 14.67 5.10
C THR A 44 -11.62 16.18 5.24
N TRP A 45 -11.96 16.94 4.20
CA TRP A 45 -11.98 18.42 4.21
C TRP A 45 -13.20 18.97 3.46
N GLU A 46 -13.41 20.28 3.53
CA GLU A 46 -14.51 20.95 2.82
C GLU A 46 -14.34 20.79 1.30
N GLY A 47 -15.37 20.26 0.63
CA GLY A 47 -15.32 20.01 -0.82
C GLY A 47 -14.46 18.80 -1.22
N ALA A 48 -14.07 17.94 -0.27
CA ALA A 48 -13.42 16.68 -0.59
C ALA A 48 -14.28 15.82 -1.53
N THR A 49 -13.61 15.21 -2.51
CA THR A 49 -14.17 14.23 -3.44
C THR A 49 -13.19 13.09 -3.55
N PRO A 50 -13.62 11.85 -3.84
CA PRO A 50 -12.70 10.73 -3.99
C PRO A 50 -11.53 11.04 -4.94
N ALA A 51 -11.80 11.74 -6.05
CA ALA A 51 -10.80 12.12 -7.03
C ALA A 51 -9.75 13.10 -6.47
N ASN A 52 -10.15 14.13 -5.72
CA ASN A 52 -9.18 15.07 -5.15
C ASN A 52 -8.45 14.50 -3.94
N MET A 53 -9.04 13.54 -3.24
CA MET A 53 -8.37 12.79 -2.18
C MET A 53 -7.26 11.92 -2.75
N ILE A 54 -7.55 11.14 -3.79
CA ILE A 54 -6.55 10.35 -4.50
C ILE A 54 -5.43 11.26 -5.03
N ALA A 55 -5.77 12.36 -5.68
CA ALA A 55 -4.77 13.29 -6.20
C ALA A 55 -3.87 13.88 -5.10
N ALA A 56 -4.41 14.16 -3.91
CA ALA A 56 -3.61 14.58 -2.76
C ALA A 56 -2.64 13.47 -2.31
N GLY A 57 -3.11 12.22 -2.23
CA GLY A 57 -2.25 11.08 -1.89
C GLY A 57 -1.17 10.79 -2.93
N GLU A 58 -1.47 10.91 -4.23
CA GLU A 58 -0.47 10.82 -5.30
C GLU A 58 0.56 11.97 -5.20
N GLY A 59 0.11 13.16 -4.77
CA GLY A 59 0.96 14.32 -4.50
C GLY A 59 2.04 14.04 -3.44
N VAL A 60 1.68 13.34 -2.36
CA VAL A 60 2.63 12.90 -1.32
C VAL A 60 3.81 12.14 -1.93
N CYS A 61 3.52 11.21 -2.85
CA CYS A 61 4.55 10.42 -3.53
C CYS A 61 5.43 11.26 -4.46
N GLN A 62 4.83 12.26 -5.13
CA GLN A 62 5.58 13.21 -5.93
C GLN A 62 6.53 14.04 -5.06
N ASP A 63 6.08 14.50 -3.89
CA ASP A 63 6.88 15.30 -2.99
C ASP A 63 8.01 14.49 -2.32
N TRP A 64 7.78 13.22 -2.01
CA TRP A 64 8.84 12.27 -1.65
C TRP A 64 9.91 12.13 -2.72
N SER A 65 9.50 11.98 -3.98
CA SER A 65 10.45 11.88 -5.10
C SER A 65 11.26 13.17 -5.29
N ASN A 66 10.67 14.32 -4.95
CA ASN A 66 11.31 15.63 -4.98
C ASN A 66 12.18 15.91 -3.75
N GLY A 67 12.20 15.00 -2.77
CA GLY A 67 13.05 15.11 -1.59
C GLY A 67 12.44 15.86 -0.42
N ALA A 68 11.12 16.09 -0.40
CA ALA A 68 10.43 16.69 0.73
C ALA A 68 10.67 15.87 2.03
N THR A 69 10.62 16.58 3.15
CA THR A 69 10.64 16.02 4.50
C THR A 69 9.22 15.83 5.01
N PHE A 70 9.05 14.93 5.98
CA PHE A 70 7.74 14.71 6.61
C PHE A 70 7.10 15.99 7.15
N ALA A 71 7.89 16.84 7.82
CA ALA A 71 7.40 18.09 8.35
C ALA A 71 6.94 19.08 7.27
N GLN A 72 7.61 19.10 6.10
CA GLN A 72 7.18 19.93 4.97
C GLN A 72 5.86 19.43 4.37
N GLU A 73 5.69 18.12 4.29
CA GLU A 73 4.48 17.50 3.76
C GLU A 73 3.27 17.73 4.68
N VAL A 74 3.45 17.56 6.00
CA VAL A 74 2.39 17.89 6.96
C VAL A 74 1.98 19.36 6.81
N ALA A 75 2.96 20.28 6.75
CA ALA A 75 2.69 21.71 6.61
C ALA A 75 1.98 22.09 5.30
N SER A 76 2.12 21.30 4.22
CA SER A 76 1.44 21.55 2.95
C SER A 76 -0.06 21.24 3.02
N LEU A 77 -0.46 20.31 3.89
CA LEU A 77 -1.84 19.85 4.08
C LEU A 77 -2.60 20.57 5.19
N GLU A 78 -1.89 21.18 6.15
CA GLU A 78 -2.47 21.92 7.29
C GLU A 78 -3.47 23.05 6.94
N PRO A 79 -3.43 23.70 5.76
CA PRO A 79 -4.49 24.63 5.37
C PRO A 79 -5.89 23.98 5.21
N HIS A 80 -5.94 22.66 5.07
CA HIS A 80 -7.17 21.89 4.83
C HIS A 80 -7.46 20.84 5.90
N LEU A 81 -6.43 20.36 6.60
CA LEU A 81 -6.50 19.27 7.55
C LEU A 81 -5.87 19.63 8.90
N GLY A 82 -6.35 19.00 9.98
CA GLY A 82 -5.60 19.01 11.24
C GLY A 82 -4.28 18.25 11.08
N THR A 83 -3.27 18.58 11.89
CA THR A 83 -1.93 17.96 11.82
C THR A 83 -1.98 16.42 11.90
N GLU A 84 -2.84 15.85 12.76
CA GLU A 84 -3.02 14.39 12.86
C GLU A 84 -3.63 13.78 11.59
N ASP A 85 -4.65 14.43 11.01
CA ASP A 85 -5.30 13.96 9.78
C ASP A 85 -4.37 14.08 8.56
N ALA A 86 -3.57 15.15 8.50
CA ALA A 86 -2.53 15.33 7.51
C ALA A 86 -1.48 14.22 7.61
N ALA A 87 -0.95 13.96 8.80
CA ALA A 87 0.00 12.87 9.04
C ALA A 87 -0.58 11.49 8.67
N PHE A 88 -1.85 11.24 9.00
CA PHE A 88 -2.53 10.01 8.62
C PHE A 88 -2.67 9.88 7.11
N LEU A 89 -3.13 10.93 6.42
CA LEU A 89 -3.24 10.94 4.96
C LEU A 89 -1.89 10.63 4.30
N ILE A 90 -0.81 11.27 4.78
CA ILE A 90 0.55 11.05 4.28
C ILE A 90 0.98 9.60 4.46
N GLY A 91 0.73 9.02 5.64
CA GLY A 91 1.05 7.62 5.93
C GLY A 91 0.26 6.65 5.05
N ALA A 92 -1.06 6.85 4.94
CA ALA A 92 -1.94 6.03 4.11
C ALA A 92 -1.56 6.11 2.63
N ALA A 93 -1.29 7.31 2.12
CA ALA A 93 -0.83 7.55 0.76
C ALA A 93 0.52 6.87 0.50
N THR A 94 1.47 7.00 1.43
CA THR A 94 2.79 6.36 1.31
C THR A 94 2.65 4.83 1.25
N ALA A 95 1.81 4.23 2.10
CA ALA A 95 1.58 2.80 2.10
C ALA A 95 0.89 2.30 0.82
N ALA A 96 -0.11 3.04 0.31
CA ALA A 96 -0.90 2.63 -0.85
C ALA A 96 -0.19 2.89 -2.19
N PHE A 97 0.39 4.07 -2.38
CA PHE A 97 0.85 4.54 -3.68
C PHE A 97 2.37 4.50 -3.86
N CYS A 98 3.15 4.60 -2.78
CA CYS A 98 4.61 4.65 -2.88
C CYS A 98 5.33 4.03 -1.66
N PRO A 99 5.15 2.72 -1.39
CA PRO A 99 5.68 2.05 -0.21
C PRO A 99 7.22 2.07 -0.13
N GLN A 100 7.93 2.33 -1.24
CA GLN A 100 9.38 2.56 -1.21
C GLN A 100 9.81 3.76 -0.36
N TYR A 101 8.90 4.68 -0.04
CA TYR A 101 9.17 5.88 0.75
C TYR A 101 8.76 5.76 2.22
N GLU A 102 8.37 4.58 2.73
CA GLU A 102 8.01 4.38 4.15
C GLU A 102 9.05 4.93 5.14
N SER A 103 10.33 4.89 4.79
CA SER A 103 11.42 5.46 5.60
C SER A 103 11.31 6.97 5.85
N LYS A 104 10.53 7.71 5.05
CA LYS A 104 10.26 9.14 5.22
C LYS A 104 9.34 9.44 6.40
N LEU A 105 8.63 8.44 6.92
CA LEU A 105 7.67 8.59 8.02
C LEU A 105 8.32 8.58 9.42
N ASN A 106 9.64 8.40 9.51
CA ASN A 106 10.40 8.27 10.76
C ASN A 106 11.31 9.48 11.05
#